data_AF-A0A6B8MF96-F1
#
_entry.id   AF-A0A6B8MF96-F1
#
_cell.length_a   1.000
_cell.length_b   1.000
_cell.length_c   1.000
_cell.angle_alpha   90.00
_cell.angle_beta   90.00
_cell.angle_gamma   90.00
#
_symmetry.space_group_name_H-M   'P 1'
#
loop_
_entity.id
_entity.type
_entity.pdbx_description
1 polymer ?
#
loop_
_entity_poly.entity_id
_entity_poly.type
_entity_poly.pdbx_seq_one_letter_code
_entity_poly.pdbx_strand_id
1 'polypeptide(L)'
;SYADAVTLAAPAVANLYTTKVVNKSAHPLFEDPQFRRFFGDNLPKQRRWESSLGSAVIMSPEGYLLTNNHVTSGADQIVVTLKDGRETLARVIGSDPETDLAVLKIDLKNLPAITIGR
;
A
#
# COMPACT_ATOMS: atom_id res chain seq x y z
N SER A 1 -28.12 8.89 15.87
CA SER A 1 -26.92 8.03 15.77
C SER A 1 -26.43 8.04 14.33
N TYR A 2 -25.14 7.92 14.07
CA TYR A 2 -24.57 7.85 12.70
C TYR A 2 -24.46 6.41 12.16
N ALA A 3 -25.03 5.42 12.87
CA ALA A 3 -24.90 4.00 12.56
C ALA A 3 -25.43 3.61 11.17
N ASP A 4 -26.51 4.25 10.70
CA ASP A 4 -27.10 3.94 9.39
C ASP A 4 -26.14 4.27 8.25
N ALA A 5 -25.48 5.43 8.32
CA ALA A 5 -24.49 5.84 7.33
C ALA A 5 -23.29 4.88 7.28
N VAL A 6 -22.82 4.43 8.45
CA VAL A 6 -21.74 3.44 8.54
C VAL A 6 -22.17 2.10 7.96
N THR A 7 -23.41 1.67 8.21
CA THR A 7 -23.93 0.40 7.69
C THR A 7 -23.94 0.38 6.17
N LEU A 8 -24.27 1.52 5.54
CA LEU A 8 -24.26 1.68 4.09
C LEU A 8 -22.84 1.77 3.50
N ALA A 9 -21.94 2.52 4.13
CA ALA A 9 -20.62 2.78 3.57
C ALA A 9 -19.57 1.70 3.87
N ALA A 10 -19.63 1.06 5.04
CA ALA A 10 -18.59 0.15 5.52
C ALA A 10 -18.29 -1.04 4.58
N PRO A 11 -19.26 -1.66 3.88
CA PRO A 11 -18.96 -2.71 2.92
C PRO A 11 -18.02 -2.26 1.79
N ALA A 12 -18.08 -0.99 1.38
CA ALA A 12 -17.27 -0.43 0.30
C ALA A 12 -15.86 0.01 0.73
N VAL A 13 -15.53 -0.09 2.02
CA VAL A 13 -14.21 0.25 2.54
C VAL A 13 -13.38 -1.02 2.71
N ALA A 14 -12.16 -0.99 2.18
CA ALA A 14 -11.19 -2.07 2.26
C ALA A 14 -9.93 -1.62 3.01
N ASN A 15 -9.25 -2.57 3.64
CA ASN A 15 -7.93 -2.35 4.23
C ASN A 15 -6.85 -2.56 3.17
N LEU A 16 -5.81 -1.74 3.24
CA LEU A 16 -4.63 -1.84 2.40
C LEU A 16 -3.41 -2.16 3.24
N TYR A 17 -2.66 -3.18 2.81
CA TYR A 17 -1.36 -3.54 3.34
C TYR A 17 -0.34 -3.39 2.21
N THR A 18 0.62 -2.49 2.38
CA THR A 18 1.69 -2.31 1.40
C THR A 18 3.00 -2.78 1.98
N THR A 19 3.84 -3.40 1.14
CA THR A 19 5.18 -3.80 1.51
C THR A 19 6.18 -3.19 0.55
N LYS A 20 7.30 -2.71 1.08
CA LYS A 20 8.39 -2.08 0.36
C LYS A 20 9.72 -2.64 0.84
N VAL A 21 10.53 -3.13 -0.10
CA VAL A 21 11.89 -3.59 0.14
C VAL A 21 12.81 -2.39 -0.06
N VAL A 22 13.20 -1.75 1.05
CA VAL A 22 14.14 -0.64 1.02
C VAL A 22 15.55 -1.20 1.12
N ASN A 23 16.33 -0.98 0.06
CA ASN A 23 17.78 -1.14 0.11
C ASN A 23 18.38 0.12 0.76
N LYS A 24 18.67 0.07 2.06
CA LYS A 24 19.45 1.15 2.67
C LYS A 24 20.87 1.11 2.12
N SER A 25 21.33 2.23 1.58
CA SER A 25 22.75 2.45 1.30
C SER A 25 23.54 2.23 2.58
N ALA A 26 24.68 1.56 2.47
CA ALA A 26 25.58 1.33 3.59
C ALA A 26 25.95 2.69 4.24
N HIS A 27 25.90 2.75 5.58
CA HIS A 27 26.37 3.91 6.34
C HIS A 27 27.79 4.32 5.89
N PRO A 28 28.14 5.62 5.80
CA PRO A 28 29.47 6.08 5.40
C PRO A 28 30.65 5.46 6.16
N LEU A 29 30.43 4.97 7.38
CA LEU A 29 31.43 4.25 8.19
C LEU A 29 31.88 2.94 7.55
N PHE A 30 31.02 2.31 6.74
CA PHE A 30 31.33 1.08 6.00
C PHE A 30 32.19 1.34 4.76
N GLU A 31 32.32 2.61 4.34
CA GLU A 31 33.23 3.03 3.28
C GLU A 31 34.61 3.45 3.82
N ASP A 32 34.81 3.48 5.14
CA ASP A 32 36.09 3.85 5.75
C ASP A 32 37.18 2.76 5.50
N PRO A 33 38.35 3.12 4.94
CA PRO A 33 39.46 2.20 4.74
C PRO A 33 39.98 1.53 6.02
N GLN A 34 39.90 2.19 7.17
CA GLN A 34 40.31 1.62 8.46
C GLN A 34 39.31 0.54 8.90
N PHE A 35 38.01 0.82 8.81
CA PHE A 35 36.96 -0.14 9.18
C PHE A 35 36.97 -1.39 8.28
N ARG A 36 37.14 -1.22 6.96
CA ARG A 36 37.23 -2.34 5.99
C ARG A 36 38.40 -3.30 6.26
N ARG A 37 39.51 -2.81 6.80
CA ARG A 37 40.67 -3.66 7.16
C ARG A 37 40.39 -4.57 8.36
N PHE A 38 39.54 -4.15 9.29
CA PHE A 38 39.22 -4.94 10.49
C PHE A 38 38.06 -5.91 10.28
N PHE A 39 37.06 -5.56 9.46
CA PHE A 39 35.81 -6.35 9.31
C PHE A 39 35.62 -6.98 7.91
N GLY A 40 36.45 -6.64 6.92
CA GLY A 40 36.37 -7.17 5.55
C GLY A 40 35.10 -6.76 4.79
N ASP A 41 34.86 -7.38 3.63
CA ASP A 41 33.66 -7.18 2.79
C ASP A 41 32.42 -7.94 3.29
N ASN A 42 32.50 -8.59 4.47
CA ASN A 42 31.42 -9.41 5.04
C ASN A 42 30.33 -8.60 5.75
N LEU A 43 30.10 -7.35 5.33
CA LEU A 43 29.06 -6.52 5.92
C LEU A 43 27.69 -6.93 5.36
N PRO A 44 26.73 -7.33 6.22
CA PRO A 44 25.41 -7.71 5.74
C PRO A 44 24.73 -6.48 5.12
N LYS A 45 24.44 -6.53 3.82
CA LYS A 45 23.50 -5.60 3.18
C LYS A 45 22.15 -5.80 3.87
N GLN A 46 21.80 -4.89 4.77
CA GLN A 46 20.51 -4.92 5.44
C GLN A 46 19.42 -4.48 4.46
N ARG A 47 18.74 -5.44 3.84
CA ARG A 47 17.43 -5.20 3.23
C ARG A 47 16.44 -4.99 4.37
N ARG A 48 15.78 -3.82 4.42
CA ARG A 48 14.72 -3.56 5.37
C ARG A 48 13.39 -3.68 4.66
N TRP A 49 12.51 -4.52 5.19
CA TRP A 49 11.10 -4.50 4.81
C TRP A 49 10.41 -3.39 5.59
N GLU A 50 9.80 -2.47 4.86
CA GLU A 50 8.89 -1.46 5.41
C GLU A 50 7.48 -1.86 5.00
N SER A 51 6.56 -1.84 5.96
CA SER A 51 5.14 -2.05 5.71
C SER A 51 4.37 -0.77 6.02
N SER A 52 3.35 -0.50 5.22
CA SER A 52 2.38 0.57 5.50
C SER A 52 0.97 0.00 5.53
N LEU A 53 0.13 0.65 6.33
CA LEU A 53 -1.29 0.34 6.49
C LEU A 53 -2.11 1.53 6.01
N GLY A 54 -3.20 1.26 5.31
CA GLY A 54 -4.13 2.29 4.89
C GLY A 54 -5.51 1.72 4.61
N SER A 55 -6.34 2.57 4.00
CA SER A 55 -7.68 2.19 3.56
C SER A 55 -7.88 2.55 2.09
N ALA A 56 -8.81 1.86 1.45
CA ALA A 56 -9.28 2.20 0.12
C ALA A 56 -10.79 2.13 0.06
N VAL A 57 -11.38 2.90 -0.85
CA VAL A 57 -12.81 2.89 -1.14
C VAL A 57 -13.04 2.23 -2.50
N ILE A 58 -13.93 1.26 -2.55
CA ILE A 58 -14.35 0.59 -3.78
C ILE A 58 -15.29 1.53 -4.53
N MET A 59 -14.81 2.08 -5.64
CA MET A 59 -15.53 3.05 -6.45
C MET A 59 -16.45 2.41 -7.48
N SER A 60 -16.20 1.14 -7.82
CA SER A 60 -16.89 0.48 -8.93
C SER A 60 -16.97 -1.05 -8.74
N PRO A 61 -18.03 -1.72 -9.23
CA PRO A 61 -18.14 -3.18 -9.20
C PRO A 61 -17.06 -3.89 -10.00
N GLU A 62 -16.42 -3.20 -10.95
CA GLU A 62 -15.31 -3.70 -11.77
C GLU A 62 -14.00 -3.81 -10.99
N GLY A 63 -13.94 -3.25 -9.78
CA GLY A 63 -12.80 -3.37 -8.87
C GLY A 63 -11.81 -2.22 -8.93
N TYR A 64 -12.24 -1.03 -9.34
CA TYR A 64 -11.47 0.20 -9.15
C TYR A 64 -11.62 0.71 -7.71
N LEU A 65 -10.48 0.96 -7.07
CA LEU A 65 -10.39 1.43 -5.70
C LEU A 65 -9.66 2.77 -5.67
N LEU A 66 -10.07 3.67 -4.78
CA LEU A 66 -9.42 4.95 -4.53
C LEU A 66 -8.74 4.93 -3.16
N THR A 67 -7.52 5.44 -3.09
CA THR A 67 -6.74 5.59 -1.86
C THR A 67 -5.80 6.79 -1.95
N ASN A 68 -5.04 7.05 -0.90
CA ASN A 68 -4.01 8.07 -0.92
C ASN A 68 -2.76 7.59 -1.66
N ASN A 69 -2.15 8.49 -2.45
CA ASN A 69 -0.92 8.19 -3.19
C ASN A 69 0.22 7.81 -2.25
N HIS A 70 0.42 8.53 -1.14
CA HIS A 70 1.51 8.25 -0.21
C HIS A 70 1.45 6.84 0.42
N VAL A 71 0.27 6.21 0.50
CA VAL A 71 0.11 4.84 1.03
C VAL A 71 0.69 3.78 0.06
N THR A 72 0.61 4.07 -1.24
CA THR A 72 0.96 3.12 -2.32
C THR A 72 2.28 3.46 -3.00
N SER A 73 2.81 4.67 -2.77
CA SER A 73 4.02 5.17 -3.40
C SER A 73 5.26 4.32 -3.11
N GLY A 74 5.79 3.70 -4.16
CA GLY A 74 6.98 2.85 -4.08
C GLY A 74 6.76 1.54 -3.33
N ALA A 75 5.53 1.10 -3.14
CA ALA A 75 5.23 -0.24 -2.66
C ALA A 75 5.55 -1.28 -3.73
N ASP A 76 6.21 -2.38 -3.34
CA ASP A 76 6.45 -3.52 -4.22
C ASP A 76 5.22 -4.42 -4.34
N GLN A 77 4.44 -4.54 -3.25
CA GLN A 77 3.18 -5.27 -3.22
C GLN A 77 2.13 -4.49 -2.44
N ILE A 78 0.90 -4.56 -2.94
CA ILE A 78 -0.28 -3.96 -2.33
C ILE A 78 -1.31 -5.09 -2.18
N VAL A 79 -1.61 -5.46 -0.95
CA VAL A 79 -2.65 -6.44 -0.59
C VAL A 79 -3.87 -5.67 -0.12
N VAL A 80 -5.03 -6.02 -0.69
CA VAL A 80 -6.33 -5.45 -0.33
C VAL A 80 -7.12 -6.51 0.41
N THR A 81 -7.60 -6.17 1.60
CA THR A 81 -8.48 -7.02 2.41
C THR A 81 -9.85 -6.36 2.52
N LEU A 82 -10.87 -7.04 1.99
CA LEU A 82 -12.25 -6.58 2.02
C LEU A 82 -12.88 -6.89 3.39
N LYS A 83 -13.96 -6.19 3.73
CA LYS A 83 -14.72 -6.41 4.98
C LYS A 83 -15.25 -7.85 5.12
N ASP A 84 -15.51 -8.54 4.01
CA ASP A 84 -15.97 -9.93 3.98
C ASP A 84 -14.83 -10.96 4.18
N GLY A 85 -13.59 -10.50 4.37
CA GLY A 85 -12.42 -11.33 4.59
C GLY A 85 -11.71 -11.79 3.31
N ARG A 86 -12.20 -11.42 2.11
CA ARG A 86 -11.47 -11.70 0.87
C ARG A 86 -10.23 -10.85 0.76
N GLU A 87 -9.14 -11.48 0.33
CA GLU A 87 -7.86 -10.82 0.10
C GLU A 87 -7.42 -10.98 -1.35
N THR A 88 -6.77 -9.96 -1.90
CA THR A 88 -6.26 -9.99 -3.27
C THR A 88 -5.15 -8.97 -3.48
N LEU A 89 -4.34 -9.17 -4.51
CA LEU A 89 -3.34 -8.19 -4.92
C LEU A 89 -3.99 -7.07 -5.74
N ALA A 90 -3.60 -5.83 -5.45
CA ALA A 90 -3.94 -4.67 -6.25
C ALA A 90 -2.80 -4.28 -7.19
N ARG A 91 -3.18 -3.74 -8.34
CA ARG A 91 -2.28 -3.07 -9.27
C ARG A 91 -2.60 -1.58 -9.29
N VAL A 92 -1.57 -0.75 -9.30
CA VAL A 92 -1.73 0.69 -9.51
C VAL A 92 -2.11 0.93 -10.97
N ILE A 93 -3.22 1.62 -11.21
CA ILE A 93 -3.66 2.04 -12.54
C ILE A 93 -3.17 3.44 -12.86
N GLY A 94 -3.15 4.31 -11.85
CA GLY A 94 -2.62 5.66 -11.96
C GLY A 94 -2.53 6.32 -10.58
N SER A 95 -1.72 7.36 -10.48
CA SER A 95 -1.62 8.18 -9.30
C SER A 95 -1.46 9.65 -9.67
N ASP A 96 -1.90 10.51 -8.76
CA ASP A 96 -1.77 11.95 -8.82
C ASP A 96 -1.12 12.43 -7.50
N PRO A 97 0.21 12.69 -7.52
CA PRO A 97 0.92 13.18 -6.35
C PRO A 97 0.48 14.58 -5.89
N GLU A 98 -0.08 15.42 -6.77
CA GLU A 98 -0.46 16.79 -6.41
C GLU A 98 -1.69 16.80 -5.49
N THR A 99 -2.63 15.88 -5.73
CA THR A 99 -3.84 15.70 -4.90
C THR A 99 -3.73 14.57 -3.87
N ASP A 100 -2.57 13.91 -3.81
CA ASP A 100 -2.31 12.71 -2.98
C ASP A 100 -3.35 11.59 -3.21
N LEU A 101 -3.69 11.31 -4.47
CA LEU A 101 -4.66 10.27 -4.85
C LEU A 101 -4.02 9.16 -5.69
N ALA A 102 -4.49 7.93 -5.52
CA ALA A 102 -4.13 6.80 -6.36
C ALA A 102 -5.34 5.91 -6.66
N VAL A 103 -5.40 5.44 -7.91
CA VAL A 103 -6.40 4.48 -8.38
C VAL A 103 -5.75 3.11 -8.48
N LEU A 104 -6.35 2.15 -7.80
CA LEU A 104 -5.95 0.76 -7.78
C LEU A 104 -6.99 -0.09 -8.53
N LYS A 105 -6.55 -1.24 -9.05
CA LYS A 105 -7.42 -2.27 -9.64
C LYS A 105 -7.20 -3.59 -8.92
N ILE A 106 -8.30 -4.22 -8.52
CA ILE A 106 -8.34 -5.60 -8.02
C ILE A 106 -9.19 -6.47 -8.93
N ASP A 107 -8.87 -7.75 -8.98
CA ASP A 107 -9.57 -8.72 -9.82
C ASP A 107 -10.42 -9.68 -8.95
N LEU A 108 -11.56 -9.14 -8.47
CA LEU A 108 -12.59 -9.85 -7.70
C LEU A 108 -13.98 -9.56 -8.26
N LYS A 109 -14.93 -10.48 -8.03
CA LYS A 109 -16.33 -10.34 -8.44
C LYS A 109 -17.22 -9.89 -7.27
N ASN A 110 -18.42 -9.39 -7.54
CA ASN A 110 -19.41 -9.02 -6.52
C ASN A 110 -18.84 -8.05 -5.48
N LEU A 111 -18.31 -6.93 -5.96
CA LEU A 111 -17.71 -5.90 -5.10
C LEU A 111 -18.78 -4.88 -4.68
N PRO A 112 -18.88 -4.56 -3.37
CA PRO A 112 -19.82 -3.56 -2.87
C PRO A 112 -19.29 -2.15 -3.14
N ALA A 113 -19.60 -1.59 -4.31
CA ALA A 113 -19.17 -0.23 -4.66
C ALA A 113 -19.94 0.85 -3.87
N ILE A 114 -19.26 1.95 -3.54
CA ILE A 114 -19.88 3.10 -2.88
C ILE A 114 -20.78 3.87 -3.87
N THR A 115 -21.88 4.43 -3.37
CA THR A 115 -22.67 5.44 -4.09
C THR A 115 -22.09 6.82 -3.82
N ILE A 116 -21.72 7.56 -4.88
CA ILE A 116 -21.22 8.93 -4.75
C ILE A 116 -22.40 9.90 -4.57
N GLY A 117 -22.28 10.79 -3.58
CA GLY A 117 -23.26 11.85 -3.34
C GLY A 117 -23.32 12.85 -4.50
N ARG A 118 -24.53 13.32 -4.82
CA ARG A 118 -24.77 14.44 -5.74
C ARG A 118 -25.03 15.72 -4.96
#